data_AF-A0A382GF44-F1
#
_entry.id   AF-A0A382GF44-F1
#
_cell.length_a   1.000
_cell.length_b   1.000
_cell.length_c   1.000
_cell.angle_alpha   90.00
_cell.angle_beta   90.00
_cell.angle_gamma   90.00
#
_symmetry.space_group_name_H-M   'P 1'
#
loop_
_entity.id
_entity.type
_entity.pdbx_description
1 polymer ?
#
loop_
_entity_poly.entity_id
_entity_poly.type
_entity_poly.pdbx_seq_one_letter_code
_entity_poly.pdbx_strand_id
1 'polypeptide(L)'
;MLSKTVAIMILIMSLPASAQSFPEKQCPMKTLEGVAAQELMVKGVIMHTEFEKKPTGTLDHNKISLIHTLRADWAIWICIQSLIIHQENPQSLALICTRCEYD
;
A
#
# COMPACT_ATOMS: atom_id res chain seq x y z
N MET A 1 43.12 5.55 -25.92
CA MET A 1 42.02 4.64 -25.49
C MET A 1 40.94 5.36 -24.65
N LEU A 2 41.23 6.48 -23.97
CA LEU A 2 40.24 7.24 -23.16
C LEU A 2 39.04 7.79 -23.96
N SER A 3 39.24 8.22 -25.21
CA SER A 3 38.20 8.90 -25.99
C SER A 3 37.00 8.01 -26.34
N LYS A 4 37.21 6.69 -26.49
CA LYS A 4 36.12 5.75 -26.81
C LYS A 4 35.20 5.52 -25.61
N THR A 5 35.75 5.53 -24.38
CA THR A 5 34.98 5.31 -23.15
C THR A 5 34.08 6.48 -22.81
N VAL A 6 34.55 7.71 -23.03
CA VAL A 6 33.77 8.94 -22.80
C VAL A 6 32.59 9.03 -23.78
N ALA A 7 32.83 8.67 -25.05
CA ALA A 7 31.77 8.66 -26.07
C ALA A 7 30.63 7.69 -25.73
N ILE A 8 30.95 6.52 -25.16
CA ILE A 8 29.95 5.52 -24.75
C ILE A 8 29.13 6.02 -23.54
N MET A 9 29.75 6.64 -22.54
CA MET A 9 29.01 7.19 -21.39
C MET A 9 28.01 8.28 -21.79
N ILE A 10 28.41 9.18 -22.70
CA ILE A 10 27.52 10.24 -23.19
C ILE A 10 26.33 9.64 -23.95
N LEU A 11 26.57 8.57 -24.71
CA LEU A 11 25.51 7.86 -25.43
C LEU A 11 24.48 7.24 -24.46
N ILE A 12 24.94 6.65 -23.36
CA ILE A 12 24.06 6.01 -22.36
C ILE A 12 23.20 7.04 -21.62
N MET A 13 23.73 8.24 -21.35
CA MET A 13 22.97 9.34 -20.72
C MET A 13 21.95 9.98 -21.68
N SER A 14 22.16 9.88 -22.99
CA SER A 14 21.26 10.43 -24.02
C SER A 14 20.14 9.49 -24.45
N LEU A 15 20.16 8.24 -24.03
CA LEU A 15 19.06 7.32 -24.22
C LEU A 15 17.96 7.68 -23.22
N PRO A 16 16.76 8.08 -23.66
CA PRO A 16 15.65 8.28 -22.73
C PRO A 16 15.41 6.94 -22.03
N ALA A 17 15.53 6.93 -20.70
CA ALA A 17 15.05 5.84 -19.87
C ALA A 17 13.52 5.90 -19.90
N SER A 18 12.93 5.47 -21.00
CA SER A 18 11.49 5.24 -21.08
C SER A 18 11.19 4.07 -20.16
N ALA A 19 10.56 4.36 -19.02
CA ALA A 19 9.82 3.35 -18.29
C ALA A 19 8.79 2.80 -19.28
N GLN A 20 8.97 1.55 -19.69
CA GLN A 20 8.03 0.89 -20.58
C GLN A 20 6.69 0.90 -19.86
N SER A 21 5.71 1.62 -20.41
CA SER A 21 4.36 1.60 -19.88
C SER A 21 3.87 0.16 -20.05
N PHE A 22 3.96 -0.61 -18.98
CA PHE A 22 3.29 -1.89 -18.93
C PHE A 22 1.82 -1.60 -19.23
N PRO A 23 1.17 -2.37 -20.14
CA PRO A 23 -0.28 -2.32 -20.21
C PRO A 23 -0.78 -2.51 -18.77
N GLU A 24 -1.84 -1.80 -18.37
CA GLU A 24 -2.53 -2.09 -17.10
C GLU A 24 -2.97 -3.55 -17.16
N LYS A 25 -2.08 -4.48 -16.80
CA LYS A 25 -2.44 -5.85 -16.50
C LYS A 25 -3.42 -5.70 -15.36
N GLN A 26 -4.62 -6.26 -15.52
CA GLN A 26 -5.54 -6.42 -14.40
C GLN A 26 -4.76 -7.14 -13.32
N CYS A 27 -4.40 -6.40 -12.28
CA CYS A 27 -3.61 -6.95 -11.22
C CYS A 27 -4.51 -7.86 -10.39
N PRO A 28 -4.27 -9.18 -10.35
CA PRO A 28 -5.07 -10.06 -9.52
C PRO A 28 -4.94 -9.61 -8.06
N MET A 29 -6.05 -9.16 -7.49
CA MET A 29 -6.11 -8.71 -6.10
C MET A 29 -6.25 -9.92 -5.18
N LYS A 30 -5.39 -10.00 -4.18
CA LYS A 30 -5.54 -10.92 -3.06
C LYS A 30 -5.94 -10.13 -1.83
N THR A 31 -7.01 -10.58 -1.17
CA THR A 31 -7.58 -9.93 0.02
C THR A 31 -7.50 -10.87 1.21
N LEU A 32 -7.07 -10.34 2.36
CA LEU A 32 -7.09 -10.99 3.67
C LEU A 32 -7.97 -10.17 4.61
N GLU A 33 -8.72 -10.85 5.47
CA GLU A 33 -9.62 -10.25 6.45
C GLU A 33 -9.45 -10.90 7.82
N GLY A 34 -9.87 -10.20 8.87
CA GLY A 34 -9.90 -10.73 10.24
C GLY A 34 -8.54 -11.22 10.72
N VAL A 35 -8.47 -12.45 11.24
CA VAL A 35 -7.27 -13.02 11.85
C VAL A 35 -6.09 -13.08 10.87
N ALA A 36 -6.34 -13.43 9.60
CA ALA A 36 -5.27 -13.50 8.60
C ALA A 36 -4.67 -12.11 8.29
N ALA A 37 -5.52 -11.08 8.24
CA ALA A 37 -5.07 -9.70 8.09
C ALA A 37 -4.31 -9.22 9.34
N GLN A 38 -4.76 -9.59 10.54
CA GLN A 38 -4.09 -9.27 11.80
C GLN A 38 -2.72 -9.93 11.89
N GLU A 39 -2.62 -11.20 11.50
CA GLU A 39 -1.35 -11.93 11.47
C GLU A 39 -0.36 -11.28 10.50
N LEU A 40 -0.84 -10.81 9.35
CA LEU A 40 -0.03 -10.02 8.40
C LEU A 40 0.46 -8.71 9.03
N MET A 41 -0.39 -7.98 9.76
CA MET A 41 0.01 -6.74 10.46
C MET A 41 1.10 -6.97 11.52
N VAL A 42 1.12 -8.15 12.14
CA VAL A 42 2.13 -8.51 13.15
C VAL A 42 3.43 -8.97 12.50
N LYS A 43 3.34 -9.74 11.41
CA LYS A 43 4.51 -10.35 10.74
C LYS A 43 5.16 -9.41 9.72
N GLY A 44 4.41 -8.46 9.17
CA GLY A 44 4.87 -7.54 8.15
C GLY A 44 5.67 -6.37 8.71
N VAL A 45 6.44 -5.72 7.85
CA VAL A 45 7.10 -4.45 8.16
C VAL A 45 6.20 -3.31 7.70
N ILE A 46 5.74 -2.46 8.63
CA ILE A 46 4.98 -1.26 8.31
C ILE A 46 5.92 -0.23 7.69
N MET A 47 5.68 0.08 6.42
CA MET A 47 6.45 1.08 5.67
C MET A 47 5.86 2.48 5.82
N HIS A 48 4.53 2.57 5.87
CA HIS A 48 3.82 3.85 5.96
C HIS A 48 2.46 3.68 6.64
N THR A 49 1.96 4.74 7.27
CA THR A 49 0.62 4.76 7.85
C THR A 49 -0.01 6.13 7.65
N GLU A 50 -1.20 6.15 7.08
CA GLU A 50 -2.03 7.34 6.91
C GLU A 50 -3.26 7.26 7.80
N PHE A 51 -3.62 8.40 8.38
CA PHE A 51 -4.82 8.55 9.19
C PHE A 51 -5.89 9.29 8.39
N GLU A 52 -7.02 8.63 8.17
CA GLU A 52 -8.18 9.21 7.55
C GLU A 52 -9.36 9.22 8.54
N LYS A 53 -9.67 10.39 9.11
CA LYS A 53 -10.89 10.59 9.89
C LYS A 53 -11.97 11.15 8.99
N LYS A 54 -13.00 10.36 8.73
CA LYS A 54 -14.21 10.82 8.04
C LYS A 54 -15.32 11.05 9.07
N PRO A 55 -15.74 12.29 9.34
CA PRO A 55 -16.90 12.52 10.17
C PRO A 55 -18.13 11.91 9.48
N THR A 56 -18.82 11.00 10.14
CA THR A 56 -19.87 10.16 9.53
C THR A 56 -21.21 10.87 9.35
N GLY A 57 -21.25 12.21 9.37
CA GLY A 57 -22.46 13.04 9.18
C GLY A 57 -23.53 12.90 10.27
N THR A 58 -23.37 11.97 11.20
CA THR A 58 -24.25 11.71 12.35
C THR A 58 -23.46 12.03 13.62
N LEU A 59 -24.05 12.85 14.51
CA LEU A 59 -23.39 13.39 15.72
C LEU A 59 -22.82 12.31 16.66
N ASP A 60 -23.32 11.07 16.57
CA ASP A 60 -22.98 9.99 17.50
C ASP A 60 -22.04 8.92 16.96
N HIS A 61 -21.75 8.88 15.65
CA HIS A 61 -20.85 7.87 15.07
C HIS A 61 -19.64 8.56 14.43
N ASN A 62 -18.44 8.10 14.78
CA ASN A 62 -17.20 8.49 14.13
C ASN A 62 -16.53 7.25 13.53
N LYS A 63 -16.25 7.27 12.22
CA LYS A 63 -15.39 6.28 11.58
C LYS A 63 -13.96 6.81 11.49
N ILE A 64 -13.04 6.08 12.13
CA ILE A 64 -11.60 6.29 12.02
C ILE A 64 -11.04 5.21 11.10
N SER A 65 -10.33 5.60 10.06
CA SER A 65 -9.60 4.68 9.20
C SER A 65 -8.11 4.94 9.31
N LEU A 66 -7.33 3.87 9.47
CA LEU A 66 -5.88 3.86 9.30
C LEU A 66 -5.56 3.06 8.05
N ILE A 67 -4.75 3.63 7.15
CA ILE A 67 -4.29 2.97 5.94
C ILE A 67 -2.81 2.67 6.14
N HIS A 68 -2.46 1.40 6.23
CA HIS A 68 -1.09 0.94 6.41
C HIS A 68 -0.57 0.38 5.10
N THR A 69 0.63 0.79 4.72
CA THR A 69 1.40 0.13 3.66
C THR A 69 2.41 -0.79 4.33
N LEU A 70 2.33 -2.09 4.07
CA LEU A 70 3.20 -3.11 4.65
C LEU A 70 4.01 -3.82 3.58
N ARG A 71 5.19 -4.30 3.95
CA ARG A 71 5.96 -5.28 3.18
C ARG A 71 5.96 -6.62 3.91
N ALA A 72 5.45 -7.66 3.27
CA ALA A 72 5.40 -9.02 3.78
C ALA A 72 5.41 -10.01 2.61
N ASP A 73 6.13 -11.14 2.78
CA ASP A 73 6.25 -12.20 1.76
C ASP A 73 6.67 -11.67 0.37
N TRP A 74 7.64 -10.76 0.35
CA TRP A 74 8.14 -10.07 -0.86
C TRP A 74 7.10 -9.25 -1.63
N ALA A 75 5.91 -9.04 -1.07
CA ALA A 75 4.85 -8.22 -1.65
C ALA A 75 4.59 -6.96 -0.82
N ILE A 76 4.02 -5.94 -1.48
CA ILE A 76 3.46 -4.75 -0.84
C ILE A 76 1.98 -5.01 -0.59
N TRP A 77 1.56 -4.76 0.64
CA TRP A 77 0.18 -4.89 1.11
C TRP A 77 -0.35 -3.52 1.55
N ILE A 78 -1.61 -3.25 1.24
CA ILE A 78 -2.36 -2.10 1.74
C ILE A 78 -3.40 -2.63 2.72
N CYS A 79 -3.24 -2.31 4.00
CA CYS A 79 -4.16 -2.71 5.05
C CYS A 79 -4.98 -1.52 5.55
N ILE A 80 -6.30 -1.63 5.48
CA ILE A 80 -7.23 -0.64 5.98
C ILE A 80 -7.80 -1.14 7.30
N GLN A 81 -7.44 -0.45 8.39
CA GLN A 81 -8.01 -0.67 9.71
C GLN A 81 -9.10 0.38 9.96
N SER A 82 -10.36 -0.05 10.05
CA SER A 82 -11.50 0.82 10.34
C SER A 82 -11.99 0.58 11.76
N LEU A 83 -12.09 1.65 12.54
CA LEU A 83 -12.68 1.67 13.87
C LEU A 83 -13.96 2.52 13.84
N ILE A 84 -15.08 1.92 14.24
CA ILE A 84 -16.33 2.65 14.47
C ILE A 84 -16.43 2.96 15.95
N ILE A 85 -16.58 4.25 16.27
CA ILE A 85 -16.73 4.76 17.63
C ILE A 85 -18.14 5.33 17.78
N HIS A 86 -18.83 4.95 18.86
CA HIS A 86 -20.10 5.53 19.29
C HIS A 86 -19.97 6.03 20.72
N GLN A 87 -20.25 7.32 20.96
CA GLN A 87 -20.16 7.92 22.31
C GLN A 87 -18.85 7.56 23.04
N GLU A 88 -17.72 7.78 22.36
CA GLU A 88 -16.36 7.45 22.85
C GLU A 88 -16.04 5.96 23.06
N ASN A 89 -17.00 5.07 22.81
CA ASN A 89 -16.81 3.62 22.94
C ASN A 89 -16.54 2.97 21.58
N PRO A 90 -15.50 2.12 21.45
CA PRO A 90 -15.25 1.34 20.25
C PRO A 90 -16.34 0.28 20.07
N GLN A 91 -17.08 0.35 18.96
CA GLN A 91 -18.17 -0.57 18.64
C GLN A 91 -17.71 -1.71 17.74
N SER A 92 -16.88 -1.40 16.76
CA SER A 92 -16.37 -2.41 15.84
C SER A 92 -15.00 -2.03 15.29
N LEU A 93 -14.18 -3.06 15.11
CA LEU A 93 -12.88 -2.97 14.46
C LEU A 93 -12.89 -3.93 13.26
N ALA A 94 -12.61 -3.39 12.08
CA ALA A 94 -12.41 -4.17 10.88
C ALA A 94 -11.00 -3.95 10.35
N LEU A 95 -10.36 -5.01 9.87
CA LEU A 95 -9.06 -4.96 9.23
C LEU A 95 -9.11 -5.77 7.95
N ILE A 96 -8.77 -5.13 6.85
CA ILE A 96 -8.73 -5.73 5.51
C ILE A 96 -7.39 -5.39 4.90
N CYS A 97 -6.67 -6.40 4.40
CA CYS A 97 -5.38 -6.23 3.74
C CYS A 97 -5.48 -6.72 2.29
N THR A 98 -5.11 -5.86 1.35
CA THR A 98 -5.08 -6.21 -0.07
C THR A 98 -3.66 -6.14 -0.60
N ARG A 99 -3.30 -7.05 -1.48
CA ARG A 99 -2.12 -6.91 -2.34
C ARG A 99 -2.49 -7.04 -3.79
N CYS A 100 -1.65 -6.45 -4.61
CA CYS A 100 -1.64 -6.61 -6.04
C CYS A 100 -0.45 -7.52 -6.40
N GLU A 101 -0.72 -8.65 -7.05
CA GLU A 101 0.30 -9.56 -7.56
C GLU A 101 0.72 -9.12 -8.96
N TYR A 102 1.94 -8.61 -9.08
CA TYR A 102 2.53 -8.28 -10.38
C TYR A 102 3.29 -9.51 -10.89
N ASP A 103 2.79 -10.10 -11.99
CA ASP A 103 3.50 -11.12 -12.79
C ASP A 103 4.55 -10.50 -13.73
#